data_AF-Q01ZX4-F1
#
_entry.id   AF-Q01ZX4-F1
#
_cell.length_a   1.000
_cell.length_b   1.000
_cell.length_c   1.000
_cell.angle_alpha   90.00
_cell.angle_beta   90.00
_cell.angle_gamma   90.00
#
_symmetry.space_group_name_H-M   'P 1'
#
loop_
_entity.id
_entity.type
_entity.pdbx_description
1 polymer ?
#
loop_
_entity_poly.entity_id
_entity_poly.type
_entity_poly.pdbx_seq_one_letter_code
_entity_poly.pdbx_strand_id
1 'polypeptide(L)'
;MNVSLTPELEKFVGAKVKSGRYNSASEVVREALRLLEQHDSARTAQLEEFNEQLGRRLAALDRREAVDPVVSRDRLQRKSEQRRRLRA
;
A
#
# COMPACT_ATOMS: atom_id res chain seq x y z
N MET A 1 8.89 29.84 -0.54
CA MET A 1 8.68 29.23 -1.87
C MET A 1 7.31 29.64 -2.36
N ASN A 2 7.17 30.11 -3.60
CA ASN A 2 5.87 30.42 -4.20
C ASN A 2 5.53 29.31 -5.20
N VAL A 3 4.32 28.76 -5.11
CA VAL A 3 3.83 27.68 -5.97
C VAL A 3 2.49 28.09 -6.54
N SER A 4 2.35 27.97 -7.86
CA SER A 4 1.09 28.24 -8.54
C SER A 4 0.22 26.98 -8.52
N LEU A 5 -1.04 27.15 -8.16
CA LEU A 5 -2.03 26.09 -8.20
C LEU A 5 -2.89 26.25 -9.46
N THR A 6 -3.47 25.14 -9.92
CA THR A 6 -4.53 25.24 -10.93
C THR A 6 -5.79 25.86 -10.30
N PRO A 7 -6.68 26.51 -11.08
CA PRO A 7 -7.89 27.11 -10.55
C PRO A 7 -8.78 26.14 -9.74
N GLU A 8 -8.78 24.86 -10.08
CA GLU A 8 -9.52 23.81 -9.38
C GLU A 8 -8.93 23.55 -8.00
N LEU A 9 -7.60 23.50 -7.90
CA LEU A 9 -6.89 23.31 -6.63
C LEU A 9 -7.02 24.54 -5.73
N GLU A 10 -7.01 25.75 -6.29
CA GLU A 10 -7.28 26.97 -5.53
C GLU A 10 -8.69 26.96 -4.92
N LYS A 11 -9.71 26.59 -5.70
CA LYS A 11 -11.09 26.44 -5.22
C LYS A 11 -11.18 25.39 -4.10
N PHE A 12 -10.52 24.25 -4.27
CA PHE A 12 -10.49 23.19 -3.27
C PHE A 12 -9.84 23.65 -1.96
N VAL A 13 -8.65 24.24 -2.03
CA VAL A 13 -7.92 24.76 -0.86
C VAL A 13 -8.74 25.86 -0.18
N GLY A 14 -9.31 26.79 -0.96
CA GLY A 14 -10.18 27.84 -0.46
C GLY A 14 -11.41 27.30 0.28
N ALA A 15 -12.06 26.25 -0.24
CA ALA A 15 -13.19 25.60 0.44
C ALA A 15 -12.77 24.94 1.77
N LYS A 16 -11.59 24.32 1.82
CA LYS A 16 -11.05 23.72 3.06
C LYS A 16 -10.77 24.77 4.12
N VAL A 17 -10.20 25.92 3.77
CA VAL A 17 -9.97 27.03 4.71
C VAL A 17 -11.31 27.62 5.16
N LYS A 18 -12.24 27.90 4.23
CA LYS A 18 -13.58 28.43 4.54
C LYS A 18 -14.39 27.54 5.48
N SER A 19 -14.13 26.23 5.48
CA SER A 19 -14.77 25.30 6.42
C SER A 19 -14.36 25.49 7.89
N GLY A 20 -13.32 26.31 8.16
CA GLY A 20 -12.76 26.52 9.50
C GLY A 20 -11.85 25.40 9.99
N ARG A 21 -11.69 24.32 9.22
CA ARG A 21 -10.79 23.20 9.58
C ARG A 21 -9.30 23.56 9.48
N TYR A 22 -8.96 24.57 8.68
CA TYR A 22 -7.58 25.02 8.46
C TYR A 22 -7.52 26.54 8.52
N ASN A 23 -6.45 27.08 9.08
CA ASN A 23 -6.26 28.52 9.26
C ASN A 23 -5.72 29.21 7.99
N SER A 24 -5.07 28.46 7.10
CA SER A 24 -4.45 29.01 5.89
C SER A 24 -4.32 28.00 4.77
N ALA A 25 -4.18 28.50 3.53
CA ALA A 25 -3.88 27.68 2.37
C ALA A 25 -2.57 26.90 2.54
N SER A 26 -1.54 27.52 3.13
CA SER A 26 -0.26 26.88 3.39
C SER A 26 -0.38 25.69 4.36
N GLU A 27 -1.32 25.75 5.30
CA GLU A 27 -1.59 24.63 6.21
C GLU A 27 -2.21 23.44 5.47
N VAL A 28 -3.19 23.69 4.59
CA VAL A 28 -3.78 22.66 3.74
C VAL A 28 -2.73 21.99 2.86
N VAL A 29 -1.85 22.79 2.24
CA VAL A 29 -0.79 22.28 1.36
C VAL A 29 0.23 21.46 2.14
N ARG A 30 0.66 21.91 3.32
CA ARG A 30 1.58 21.14 4.18
C ARG A 30 1.00 19.78 4.57
N GLU A 31 -0.26 19.75 4.97
CA GLU A 31 -0.93 18.50 5.33
C GLU A 31 -1.07 17.57 4.11
N ALA A 32 -1.40 18.12 2.94
CA ALA A 32 -1.46 17.33 1.70
C ALA A 32 -0.10 16.73 1.33
N LEU A 33 0.98 17.50 1.45
CA LEU A 33 2.34 17.02 1.19
C LEU A 33 2.78 15.95 2.21
N ARG A 34 2.42 16.12 3.49
CA ARG A 34 2.67 15.11 4.53
C ARG A 34 1.98 13.78 4.21
N LEU A 35 0.72 13.84 3.76
CA LEU A 35 -0.02 12.65 3.35
C LEU A 35 0.58 12.00 2.10
N LEU A 36 1.04 12.81 1.13
CA LEU A 36 1.73 12.32 -0.06
C LEU A 36 3.03 11.58 0.32
N GLU A 37 3.85 12.18 1.18
CA GLU A 37 5.09 11.55 1.66
C GLU A 37 4.82 10.22 2.39
N GLN A 38 3.78 10.17 3.23
CA GLN A 38 3.37 8.94 3.91
C GLN A 38 2.93 7.86 2.93
N HIS A 39 2.14 8.23 1.92
CA HIS A 39 1.72 7.32 0.87
C HIS A 39 2.91 6.79 0.07
N ASP A 40 3.84 7.66 -0.33
CA ASP A 40 5.01 7.29 -1.13
C ASP A 40 5.98 6.42 -0.33
N SER A 41 6.16 6.69 0.96
CA SER A 41 6.95 5.85 1.87
C SER A 41 6.33 4.46 2.02
N ALA A 42 5.01 4.38 2.23
CA ALA A 42 4.32 3.10 2.34
C ALA A 42 4.40 2.29 1.04
N ARG A 43 4.25 2.95 -0.11
CA ARG A 43 4.37 2.31 -1.43
C ARG A 43 5.79 1.79 -1.67
N THR A 44 6.80 2.57 -1.32
CA THR A 44 8.21 2.17 -1.45
C THR A 44 8.49 0.93 -0.60
N ALA A 45 8.08 0.93 0.66
CA ALA A 45 8.26 -0.21 1.56
C ALA A 45 7.56 -1.49 1.04
N GLN A 46 6.33 -1.36 0.50
CA GLN A 46 5.62 -2.48 -0.11
C GLN A 46 6.35 -3.06 -1.33
N LEU A 47 6.93 -2.20 -2.17
CA LEU A 47 7.70 -2.63 -3.34
C LEU A 47 9.02 -3.29 -2.94
N GLU A 48 9.71 -2.76 -1.95
CA GLU A 48 10.94 -3.35 -1.40
C GLU A 48 10.65 -4.75 -0.84
N GLU A 49 9.62 -4.90 0.00
CA GLU A 49 9.22 -6.19 0.55
C GLU A 49 8.86 -7.19 -0.57
N PHE A 50 8.09 -6.73 -1.56
CA PHE A 50 7.72 -7.57 -2.70
C PHE A 50 8.94 -8.02 -3.51
N ASN A 51 9.87 -7.11 -3.80
CA ASN A 51 11.10 -7.42 -4.54
C ASN A 51 12.00 -8.38 -3.75
N GLU A 52 12.11 -8.22 -2.43
CA GLU A 52 12.82 -9.17 -1.58
C GLU A 52 12.19 -10.57 -1.65
N GLN A 53 10.86 -10.65 -1.54
CA GLN A 53 10.15 -11.93 -1.63
C GLN A 53 10.33 -12.57 -3.01
N LEU A 54 10.25 -11.79 -4.09
CA LEU A 54 10.53 -12.27 -5.44
C LEU A 54 11.96 -12.79 -5.55
N GLY A 55 12.97 -12.05 -5.09
CA GLY A 55 14.36 -12.47 -5.11
C GLY A 55 14.59 -13.78 -4.37
N ARG A 56 14.01 -13.93 -3.16
CA ARG A 56 14.08 -15.19 -2.39
C ARG A 56 13.45 -16.36 -3.13
N ARG A 57 12.29 -16.16 -3.76
CA ARG A 57 11.58 -17.21 -4.51
C ARG A 57 12.31 -17.60 -5.79
N LEU A 58 12.85 -16.64 -6.53
CA LEU A 58 13.65 -16.92 -7.73
C LEU A 58 14.90 -17.71 -7.36
N ALA A 59 15.62 -17.30 -6.31
CA ALA A 59 16.80 -18.04 -5.83
C ALA A 59 16.46 -19.49 -5.38
N ALA A 60 15.27 -19.72 -4.81
CA ALA A 60 14.81 -21.07 -4.49
C ALA A 60 14.55 -21.91 -5.75
N LEU A 61 13.96 -21.31 -6.79
CA LEU A 61 13.77 -21.97 -8.09
C LEU A 61 15.10 -22.30 -8.76
N ASP A 62 16.10 -21.42 -8.69
CA ASP A 62 17.46 -21.69 -9.21
C ASP A 62 18.10 -22.90 -8.51
N ARG A 63 17.83 -23.08 -7.20
CA ARG A 63 18.23 -24.27 -6.43
C ARG A 63 17.34 -25.50 -6.64
N ARG A 64 16.36 -25.42 -7.56
CA ARG A 64 15.34 -26.46 -7.82
C ARG A 64 14.46 -26.78 -6.62
N GLU A 65 14.32 -25.86 -5.67
CA GLU A 65 13.41 -25.94 -4.52
C GLU A 65 11.98 -25.52 -4.93
N ALA A 66 11.47 -26.09 -6.02
CA ALA A 66 10.12 -25.84 -6.49
C ALA A 66 9.12 -26.72 -5.74
N VAL A 67 7.92 -26.18 -5.46
CA VAL A 67 6.85 -26.96 -4.85
C VAL A 67 5.91 -27.47 -5.95
N ASP A 68 5.55 -28.76 -5.88
CA ASP A 68 4.54 -29.33 -6.79
C ASP A 68 3.19 -28.63 -6.58
N PRO A 69 2.57 -28.07 -7.65
CA PRO A 69 1.32 -27.32 -7.54
C PRO A 69 0.13 -28.17 -7.07
N VAL A 70 0.05 -29.44 -7.48
CA VAL A 70 -1.05 -30.35 -7.13
C VAL A 70 -0.95 -30.70 -5.64
N VAL A 71 0.23 -31.13 -5.19
CA VAL A 71 0.48 -31.46 -3.78
C VAL A 71 0.26 -30.24 -2.87
N SER A 72 0.62 -29.04 -3.35
CA SER A 72 0.40 -27.79 -2.62
C SER A 72 -1.09 -27.47 -2.45
N ARG A 73 -1.88 -27.60 -3.52
CA ARG A 73 -3.33 -27.34 -3.50
C ARG A 73 -4.06 -28.30 -2.58
N ASP A 74 -3.76 -29.59 -2.67
CA ASP A 74 -4.37 -30.61 -1.82
C ASP A 74 -4.12 -30.34 -0.33
N ARG A 75 -2.88 -29.95 0.02
CA ARG A 75 -2.50 -29.59 1.38
C ARG A 75 -3.28 -28.38 1.90
N LEU A 76 -3.46 -27.35 1.06
CA LEU A 76 -4.22 -26.14 1.41
C LEU A 76 -5.70 -26.45 1.61
N GLN A 77 -6.28 -27.30 0.75
CA GLN A 77 -7.67 -27.70 0.83
C GLN A 77 -7.96 -28.48 2.13
N ARG A 78 -7.12 -29.47 2.46
CA ARG A 78 -7.23 -30.21 3.73
C ARG A 78 -7.13 -29.29 4.96
N LYS A 79 -6.20 -28.33 4.94
CA LYS A 79 -6.04 -27.35 6.03
C LYS A 79 -7.27 -26.44 6.16
N SER A 80 -7.88 -26.05 5.04
CA SER A 80 -9.12 -25.25 5.02
C SER A 80 -10.29 -26.03 5.61
N GLU A 81 -10.48 -27.29 5.19
CA GLU A 81 -11.52 -28.19 5.69
C GLU A 81 -11.40 -28.43 7.21
N GLN A 82 -10.17 -28.67 7.68
CA GLN A 82 -9.91 -28.85 9.12
C GLN A 82 -10.28 -27.59 9.92
N ARG A 83 -9.93 -26.40 9.43
CA ARG A 83 -10.30 -25.13 10.10
C ARG A 83 -11.81 -24.88 10.10
N ARG A 84 -12.52 -25.28 9.05
CA ARG A 84 -14.00 -25.17 8.99
C ARG A 84 -14.66 -26.11 9.99
N ARG A 85 -14.19 -27.35 10.10
CA ARG A 85 -14.70 -28.33 11.07
C ARG A 85 -14.47 -27.92 12.52
N LEU A 86 -13.36 -27.22 12.83
CA LEU A 86 -13.07 -26.71 14.17
C LEU A 86 -13.88 -25.47 14.57
N ARG A 87 -14.60 -24.85 13.63
CA ARG A 87 -15.43 -23.65 13.86
C ARG A 87 -16.93 -23.94 13.89
N ALA A 88 -17.32 -25.19 13.64
CA ALA A 88 -18.69 -25.70 13.75
C ALA A 88 -18.87 -26.40 15.09
#